data_AF-A0A4R4XLE9-F1
#
_entry.id   AF-A0A4R4XLE9-F1
#
_cell.length_a   1.000
_cell.length_b   1.000
_cell.length_c   1.000
_cell.angle_alpha   90.00
_cell.angle_beta   90.00
_cell.angle_gamma   90.00
#
_symmetry.space_group_name_H-M   'P 1'
#
loop_
_entity.id
_entity.type
_entity.pdbx_description
1 polymer ?
#
loop_
_entity_poly.entity_id
_entity_poly.type
_entity_poly.pdbx_seq_one_letter_code
_entity_poly.pdbx_strand_id
1 'polypeptide(L)'
;TPAEPTLDQPVVRATVSPTVTITLSASEPPVTPDPRQPSLLPEPEQPPEETEIHRFDLTAPGAPAYAASGKVPGRLLNQYALSEHDGHLRVATTLNSADDRTSSSSVHVLRADTMAQVGEVGGLGKGERIYSVRFIGPVGYCVTFRQVDPLYTLDLRDPAAPKVTGELKITGYSAYLHPAGEGRLIGIGQEAGEQGRTLGTQVSLFDVSDPAAPRRLSQLFQKDSGSGAEWDPHAFLYWPKTGLSVIPLTTQDDSGALALRIDDAGVTELGRISHPAQEQGRLRYQPGIQRSLVIGDALWTLSPEGAQVNDLTTLEREAWIPLR
;
A
#
# COMPACT_ATOMS: atom_id res chain seq x y z
N THR A 1 -30.29 -69.24 -6.01
CA THR A 1 -29.39 -70.03 -5.14
C THR A 1 -28.00 -69.95 -5.74
N PRO A 2 -26.98 -69.56 -4.94
CA PRO A 2 -25.92 -68.66 -5.37
C PRO A 2 -24.70 -69.38 -5.93
N ALA A 3 -23.91 -68.66 -6.72
CA ALA A 3 -22.47 -68.91 -6.87
C ALA A 3 -21.81 -67.63 -7.39
N GLU A 4 -21.38 -66.78 -6.46
CA GLU A 4 -20.22 -65.91 -6.65
C GLU A 4 -18.99 -66.79 -6.92
N PRO A 5 -18.09 -66.34 -7.82
CA PRO A 5 -16.69 -66.66 -7.63
C PRO A 5 -15.81 -65.40 -7.63
N THR A 6 -14.86 -65.45 -6.70
CA THR A 6 -13.52 -64.84 -6.74
C THR A 6 -13.42 -63.32 -6.68
N LEU A 7 -13.29 -62.82 -5.45
CA LEU A 7 -12.35 -61.75 -5.14
C LEU A 7 -11.13 -62.38 -4.46
N ASP A 8 -9.99 -62.28 -5.13
CA ASP A 8 -8.68 -62.64 -4.62
C ASP A 8 -8.38 -61.88 -3.32
N GLN A 9 -7.89 -62.62 -2.33
CA GLN A 9 -7.29 -62.04 -1.13
C GLN A 9 -5.94 -61.38 -1.50
N PRO A 10 -5.67 -60.13 -1.08
CA PRO A 10 -4.29 -59.72 -0.88
C PRO A 10 -3.76 -60.42 0.37
N VAL A 11 -2.81 -61.32 0.14
CA VAL A 11 -1.96 -61.96 1.14
C VAL A 11 -1.39 -60.92 2.10
N VAL A 12 -1.66 -61.07 3.40
CA VAL A 12 -0.91 -60.42 4.47
C VAL A 12 0.52 -60.95 4.43
N ARG A 13 1.45 -60.17 3.91
CA ARG A 13 2.88 -60.33 4.20
C ARG A 13 3.26 -59.29 5.24
N ALA A 14 3.34 -59.74 6.49
CA ALA A 14 4.07 -59.05 7.53
C ALA A 14 5.56 -59.03 7.14
N THR A 15 6.03 -57.93 6.57
CA THR A 15 7.47 -57.67 6.47
C THR A 15 7.97 -57.32 7.86
N VAL A 16 8.70 -58.25 8.45
CA VAL A 16 9.54 -58.04 9.63
C VAL A 16 10.62 -57.03 9.24
N SER A 17 10.50 -55.79 9.75
CA SER A 17 11.55 -54.79 9.60
C SER A 17 12.82 -55.27 10.31
N PRO A 18 14.01 -55.23 9.67
CA PRO A 18 15.25 -55.47 10.40
C PRO A 18 15.48 -54.31 11.38
N THR A 19 15.52 -54.63 12.67
CA THR A 19 15.99 -53.72 13.71
C THR A 19 17.47 -53.43 13.46
N VAL A 20 17.77 -52.25 12.91
CA VAL A 20 19.13 -51.73 12.86
C VAL A 20 19.45 -51.18 14.24
N THR A 21 20.24 -51.93 15.00
CA THR A 21 20.86 -51.42 16.23
C THR A 21 21.93 -50.42 15.85
N ILE A 22 21.60 -49.13 15.91
CA ILE A 22 22.59 -48.05 15.81
C ILE A 22 23.26 -47.94 17.18
N THR A 23 24.50 -48.42 17.28
CA THR A 23 25.35 -48.15 18.43
C THR A 23 25.73 -46.67 18.37
N LEU A 24 25.03 -45.83 19.14
CA LEU A 24 25.43 -44.44 19.38
C LEU A 24 26.74 -44.46 20.17
N SER A 25 27.87 -44.38 19.47
CA SER A 25 29.11 -43.94 20.10
C SER A 25 28.86 -42.52 20.60
N ALA A 26 29.18 -42.27 21.87
CA ALA A 26 29.03 -40.95 22.46
C ALA A 26 29.69 -39.91 21.53
N SER A 27 28.88 -39.00 20.99
CA SER A 27 29.35 -37.84 20.26
C SER A 27 30.35 -37.13 21.15
N GLU A 28 31.54 -36.82 20.61
CA GLU A 28 32.38 -35.81 21.22
C GLU A 28 31.52 -34.57 21.50
N PRO A 29 31.72 -33.89 22.65
CA PRO A 29 30.96 -32.69 22.96
C PRO A 29 31.12 -31.71 21.79
N PRO A 30 30.06 -30.99 21.40
CA PRO A 30 30.16 -30.01 20.32
C PRO A 30 31.32 -29.07 20.65
N VAL A 31 32.30 -29.02 19.77
CA VAL A 31 33.39 -28.05 19.88
C VAL A 31 32.72 -26.68 19.80
N THR A 32 32.66 -25.97 20.93
CA THR A 32 32.24 -24.57 20.95
C THR A 32 33.21 -23.82 20.05
N PRO A 33 32.75 -23.18 18.95
CA PRO A 33 33.65 -22.43 18.09
C PRO A 33 34.37 -21.38 18.92
N ASP A 34 35.71 -21.31 18.84
CA ASP A 34 36.44 -20.20 19.47
C ASP A 34 35.99 -18.91 18.77
N PRO A 35 35.38 -17.94 19.46
CA PRO A 35 34.94 -16.69 18.85
C PRO A 35 36.10 -15.85 18.29
N ARG A 36 37.35 -16.26 18.51
CA ARG A 36 38.57 -15.66 17.97
C ARG A 36 39.11 -16.39 16.73
N GLN A 37 38.53 -17.51 16.32
CA GLN A 37 38.86 -18.17 15.05
C GLN A 37 38.04 -17.54 13.91
N PRO A 38 38.69 -16.99 12.87
CA PRO A 38 37.98 -16.55 11.66
C PRO A 38 37.21 -17.74 11.07
N SER A 39 35.95 -17.54 10.71
CA SER A 39 35.20 -18.56 9.98
C SER A 39 35.90 -18.85 8.64
N LEU A 40 36.30 -20.10 8.43
CA LEU A 40 36.90 -20.55 7.15
C LEU A 40 35.88 -20.78 6.04
N LEU A 41 34.59 -20.69 6.37
CA LEU A 41 33.52 -20.70 5.39
C LEU A 41 33.39 -19.27 4.84
N PRO A 42 33.38 -19.06 3.50
CA PRO A 42 33.01 -17.78 2.95
C PRO A 42 31.64 -17.40 3.53
N GLU A 43 31.56 -16.22 4.11
CA GLU A 43 30.28 -15.66 4.53
C GLU A 43 29.40 -15.62 3.27
N PRO A 44 28.21 -16.25 3.28
CA PRO A 44 27.35 -16.22 2.11
C PRO A 44 27.04 -14.75 1.80
N GLU A 45 27.53 -14.26 0.67
CA GLU A 45 27.16 -12.93 0.18
C GLU A 45 25.64 -12.91 0.05
N GLN A 46 24.99 -12.05 0.83
CA GLN A 46 23.56 -11.87 0.67
C GLN A 46 23.32 -11.33 -0.74
N PRO A 47 22.40 -11.94 -1.50
CA PRO A 47 22.07 -11.43 -2.82
C PRO A 47 21.60 -9.97 -2.69
N PRO A 48 21.91 -9.11 -3.67
CA PRO A 48 21.49 -7.72 -3.63
C PRO A 48 19.96 -7.63 -3.52
N GLU A 49 19.47 -6.66 -2.74
CA GLU A 49 18.04 -6.42 -2.61
C GLU A 49 17.46 -5.91 -3.94
N GLU A 50 16.62 -6.71 -4.57
CA GLU A 50 16.03 -6.42 -5.88
C GLU A 50 14.58 -6.89 -5.98
N THR A 51 13.84 -6.28 -6.91
CA THR A 51 12.51 -6.68 -7.33
C THR A 51 12.59 -7.31 -8.71
N GLU A 52 12.24 -8.59 -8.81
CA GLU A 52 12.02 -9.25 -10.10
C GLU A 52 10.60 -8.96 -10.61
N ILE A 53 10.50 -8.61 -11.89
CA ILE A 53 9.25 -8.23 -12.54
C ILE A 53 9.01 -9.19 -13.70
N HIS A 54 7.81 -9.77 -13.74
CA HIS A 54 7.39 -10.67 -14.80
C HIS A 54 6.10 -10.16 -15.45
N ARG A 55 6.09 -10.09 -16.77
CA ARG A 55 4.93 -9.68 -17.57
C ARG A 55 4.26 -10.89 -18.19
N PHE A 56 2.94 -10.95 -18.07
CA PHE A 56 2.10 -11.93 -18.73
C PHE A 56 1.08 -11.22 -19.62
N ASP A 57 0.87 -11.74 -20.83
CA ASP A 57 -0.17 -11.32 -21.75
C ASP A 57 -1.47 -12.10 -21.45
N LEU A 58 -2.54 -11.35 -21.23
CA LEU A 58 -3.89 -11.83 -20.90
C LEU A 58 -4.92 -11.52 -22.01
N THR A 59 -4.47 -11.09 -23.18
CA THR A 59 -5.37 -10.66 -24.27
C THR A 59 -6.10 -11.81 -24.94
N ALA A 60 -5.51 -13.01 -24.96
CA ALA A 60 -6.12 -14.22 -25.47
C ALA A 60 -6.77 -15.05 -24.34
N PRO A 61 -7.90 -15.73 -24.60
CA PRO A 61 -8.48 -16.66 -23.63
C PRO A 61 -7.55 -17.85 -23.40
N GLY A 62 -7.49 -18.34 -22.16
CA GLY A 62 -6.69 -19.50 -21.77
C GLY A 62 -5.56 -19.15 -20.80
N ALA A 63 -4.47 -19.91 -20.87
CA ALA A 63 -3.32 -19.70 -20.00
C ALA A 63 -2.60 -18.38 -20.37
N PRO A 64 -2.25 -17.53 -19.39
CA PRO A 64 -1.46 -16.32 -19.62
C PRO A 64 -0.14 -16.63 -20.35
N ALA A 65 0.17 -15.89 -21.42
CA ALA A 65 1.42 -16.06 -22.14
C ALA A 65 2.53 -15.24 -21.45
N TYR A 66 3.65 -15.87 -21.13
CA TYR A 66 4.81 -15.15 -20.58
C TYR A 66 5.43 -14.24 -21.64
N ALA A 67 5.56 -12.95 -21.35
CA ALA A 67 6.01 -11.95 -22.32
C ALA A 67 7.46 -11.51 -22.08
N ALA A 68 7.81 -11.14 -20.85
CA ALA A 68 9.12 -10.61 -20.52
C ALA A 68 9.40 -10.63 -19.01
N SER A 69 10.67 -10.48 -18.64
CA SER A 69 11.10 -10.20 -17.26
C SER A 69 12.21 -9.18 -17.19
N GLY A 70 12.21 -8.41 -16.11
CA GLY A 70 13.28 -7.50 -15.76
C GLY A 70 13.53 -7.50 -14.26
N LYS A 71 14.55 -6.76 -13.85
CA LYS A 71 14.94 -6.59 -12.46
C LYS A 71 15.22 -5.13 -12.20
N VAL A 72 14.85 -4.65 -11.03
CA VAL A 72 15.24 -3.32 -10.53
C VAL A 72 15.72 -3.43 -9.09
N PRO A 73 16.69 -2.62 -8.65
CA PRO A 73 17.13 -2.59 -7.26
C PRO A 73 16.01 -2.15 -6.30
N GLY A 74 16.05 -2.66 -5.07
CA GLY A 74 15.15 -2.28 -3.99
C GLY A 74 13.80 -2.98 -4.01
N ARG A 75 12.91 -2.54 -3.12
CA ARG A 75 11.55 -3.09 -2.94
C ARG A 75 10.48 -2.11 -3.36
N LEU A 76 9.40 -2.64 -3.93
CA LEU A 76 8.16 -1.89 -4.15
C LEU A 76 7.49 -1.53 -2.83
N LEU A 77 6.82 -0.37 -2.80
CA LEU A 77 5.91 -0.02 -1.70
C LEU A 77 4.62 -0.87 -1.76
N ASN A 78 3.88 -0.76 -2.88
CA ASN A 78 2.60 -1.40 -3.13
C ASN A 78 2.26 -1.32 -4.64
N GLN A 79 1.02 -1.62 -5.03
CA GLN A 79 0.60 -1.61 -6.43
C GLN A 79 0.76 -0.25 -7.14
N TYR A 80 0.74 0.87 -6.42
CA TYR A 80 0.90 2.21 -7.01
C TYR A 80 2.35 2.56 -7.32
N ALA A 81 3.30 1.75 -6.84
CA ALA A 81 4.70 1.83 -7.21
C ALA A 81 4.95 1.33 -8.65
N LEU A 82 3.93 0.81 -9.34
CA LEU A 82 4.00 0.39 -10.73
C LEU A 82 3.03 1.21 -11.58
N SER A 83 3.46 1.62 -12.77
CA SER A 83 2.58 2.24 -13.76
C SER A 83 3.10 2.06 -15.19
N GLU A 84 2.27 1.48 -16.06
CA GLU A 84 2.54 1.45 -17.50
C GLU A 84 2.00 2.73 -18.17
N HIS A 85 2.83 3.39 -18.99
CA HIS A 85 2.46 4.59 -19.76
C HIS A 85 3.31 4.68 -21.02
N ASP A 86 2.67 4.93 -22.17
CA ASP A 86 3.31 5.07 -23.48
C ASP A 86 4.37 3.98 -23.78
N GLY A 87 4.02 2.72 -23.52
CA GLY A 87 4.89 1.56 -23.77
C GLY A 87 6.02 1.37 -22.76
N HIS A 88 6.01 2.09 -21.63
CA HIS A 88 7.02 2.01 -20.59
C HIS A 88 6.42 1.66 -19.24
N LEU A 89 7.02 0.71 -18.54
CA LEU A 89 6.72 0.41 -17.14
C LEU A 89 7.59 1.31 -16.25
N ARG A 90 6.95 2.09 -15.38
CA ARG A 90 7.59 2.91 -14.36
C ARG A 90 7.49 2.21 -13.03
N VAL A 91 8.60 2.15 -12.31
CA VAL A 91 8.77 1.33 -11.12
C VAL A 91 9.45 2.14 -10.03
N ALA A 92 8.74 2.40 -8.93
CA ALA A 92 9.29 3.09 -7.77
C ALA A 92 9.74 2.09 -6.71
N THR A 93 10.98 2.21 -6.23
CA THR A 93 11.56 1.31 -5.22
C THR A 93 12.27 2.08 -4.13
N THR A 94 12.39 1.45 -2.95
CA THR A 94 13.33 1.86 -1.91
C THR A 94 14.37 0.76 -1.75
N LEU A 95 15.65 1.14 -1.81
CA LEU A 95 16.76 0.29 -1.43
C LEU A 95 17.12 0.59 0.03
N ASN A 96 17.02 -0.42 0.90
CA ASN A 96 17.38 -0.25 2.31
C ASN A 96 18.90 -0.40 2.49
N SER A 97 19.41 0.18 3.56
CA SER A 97 20.80 -0.03 4.01
C SER A 97 20.79 -0.61 5.41
N ALA A 98 21.79 -1.44 5.74
CA ALA A 98 21.98 -1.99 7.08
C ALA A 98 22.07 -0.93 8.19
N ASP A 99 22.38 0.33 7.85
CA ASP A 99 22.46 1.44 8.81
C ASP A 99 21.35 2.49 8.66
N ASP A 100 20.34 2.25 7.80
CA ASP A 100 19.21 3.13 7.44
C ASP A 100 19.56 4.56 6.98
N ARG A 101 20.82 4.98 7.07
CA ARG A 101 21.28 6.34 6.74
C ARG A 101 21.59 6.51 5.27
N THR A 102 21.84 5.41 4.57
CA THR A 102 22.09 5.40 3.13
C THR A 102 20.94 4.76 2.34
N SER A 103 19.78 4.52 2.97
CA SER A 103 18.58 4.16 2.23
C SER A 103 18.27 5.23 1.18
N SER A 104 17.81 4.80 0.02
CA SER A 104 17.44 5.73 -1.04
C SER A 104 16.33 5.16 -1.87
N SER A 105 15.48 6.06 -2.37
CA SER A 105 14.39 5.68 -3.25
C SER A 105 14.67 6.14 -4.68
N SER A 106 14.20 5.35 -5.63
CA SER A 106 14.39 5.56 -7.06
C SER A 106 13.10 5.31 -7.82
N VAL A 107 12.97 5.93 -8.99
CA VAL A 107 12.00 5.55 -10.02
C VAL A 107 12.76 5.11 -11.25
N HIS A 108 12.59 3.85 -11.61
CA HIS A 108 13.13 3.22 -12.80
C HIS A 108 12.09 3.25 -13.92
N VAL A 109 12.54 3.37 -15.17
CA VAL A 109 11.69 3.30 -16.36
C VAL A 109 12.20 2.16 -17.23
N LEU A 110 11.33 1.20 -17.54
CA LEU A 110 11.62 0.01 -18.32
C LEU A 110 10.75 0.01 -19.58
N ARG A 111 11.25 -0.53 -20.70
CA ARG A 111 10.37 -0.82 -21.85
C ARG A 111 9.39 -1.93 -21.48
N ALA A 112 8.10 -1.76 -21.77
CA ALA A 112 7.07 -2.71 -21.37
C ALA A 112 7.16 -4.06 -22.11
N ASP A 113 7.66 -4.06 -23.34
CA ASP A 113 7.79 -5.25 -24.19
C ASP A 113 9.00 -6.12 -23.81
N THR A 114 10.12 -5.53 -23.42
CA THR A 114 11.35 -6.26 -23.10
C THR A 114 11.72 -6.25 -21.62
N MET A 115 11.05 -5.44 -20.79
CA MET A 115 11.43 -5.15 -19.40
C MET A 115 12.89 -4.64 -19.24
N ALA A 116 13.45 -4.03 -20.30
CA ALA A 116 14.79 -3.47 -20.24
C ALA A 116 14.73 -2.05 -19.68
N GLN A 117 15.50 -1.76 -18.64
CA GLN A 117 15.62 -0.42 -18.08
C GLN A 117 16.17 0.56 -19.13
N VAL A 118 15.53 1.71 -19.28
CA VAL A 118 15.90 2.79 -20.20
C VAL A 118 16.24 4.09 -19.49
N GLY A 119 15.74 4.29 -18.27
CA GLY A 119 16.04 5.47 -17.47
C GLY A 119 15.83 5.23 -16.00
N GLU A 120 16.37 6.15 -15.19
CA GLU A 120 16.26 6.14 -13.74
C GLU A 120 16.39 7.54 -13.19
N VAL A 121 15.58 7.85 -12.19
CA VAL A 121 15.77 8.99 -11.30
C VAL A 121 15.91 8.47 -9.88
N GLY A 122 17.08 8.65 -9.28
CA GLY A 122 17.40 8.17 -7.93
C GLY A 122 17.62 9.28 -6.91
N GLY A 123 17.96 8.88 -5.69
CA GLY A 123 18.29 9.81 -4.60
C GLY A 123 17.08 10.54 -4.02
N LEU A 124 15.87 10.01 -4.21
CA LEU A 124 14.65 10.51 -3.59
C LEU A 124 14.68 10.15 -2.10
N GLY A 125 14.55 11.16 -1.23
CA GLY A 125 14.50 10.96 0.23
C GLY A 125 15.70 10.20 0.77
N LYS A 126 16.91 10.76 0.69
CA LYS A 126 18.13 10.09 1.21
C LYS A 126 18.00 9.83 2.71
N GLY A 127 18.16 8.58 3.12
CA GLY A 127 17.95 8.13 4.50
C GLY A 127 16.46 7.97 4.86
N GLU A 128 15.58 7.94 3.86
CA GLU A 128 14.13 7.82 3.98
C GLU A 128 13.62 6.71 3.04
N ARG A 129 12.35 6.32 3.23
CA ARG A 129 11.65 5.35 2.36
C ARG A 129 10.42 5.98 1.73
N ILE A 130 9.95 5.41 0.62
CA ILE A 130 8.69 5.80 0.01
C ILE A 130 7.54 5.43 0.97
N TYR A 131 6.64 6.39 1.21
CA TYR A 131 5.37 6.18 1.93
C TYR A 131 4.16 6.23 1.00
N SER A 132 4.26 6.95 -0.11
CA SER A 132 3.25 6.95 -1.16
C SER A 132 3.88 7.29 -2.50
N VAL A 133 3.31 6.74 -3.56
CA VAL A 133 3.70 7.06 -4.92
C VAL A 133 2.48 6.98 -5.81
N ARG A 134 2.39 7.90 -6.77
CA ARG A 134 1.33 7.92 -7.78
C ARG A 134 1.90 8.40 -9.10
N PHE A 135 1.46 7.78 -10.18
CA PHE A 135 1.78 8.23 -11.53
C PHE A 135 0.50 8.76 -12.21
N ILE A 136 0.58 9.94 -12.82
CA ILE A 136 -0.54 10.59 -13.50
C ILE A 136 -0.03 11.11 -14.85
N GLY A 137 -0.49 10.48 -15.94
CA GLY A 137 0.06 10.75 -17.28
C GLY A 137 1.59 10.64 -17.26
N PRO A 138 2.33 11.65 -17.74
CA PRO A 138 3.78 11.62 -17.79
C PRO A 138 4.49 12.10 -16.51
N VAL A 139 3.75 12.36 -15.42
CA VAL A 139 4.32 12.87 -14.16
C VAL A 139 4.24 11.79 -13.07
N GLY A 140 5.32 11.67 -12.28
CA GLY A 140 5.36 10.88 -11.05
C GLY A 140 5.30 11.75 -9.81
N TYR A 141 4.60 11.29 -8.79
CA TYR A 141 4.50 11.92 -7.47
C TYR A 141 5.02 10.91 -6.45
N CYS A 142 6.08 11.25 -5.73
CA CYS A 142 6.71 10.34 -4.78
C CYS A 142 6.86 11.04 -3.44
N VAL A 143 6.48 10.33 -2.38
CA VAL A 143 6.37 10.84 -1.02
C VAL A 143 7.33 10.01 -0.17
N THR A 144 8.29 10.65 0.48
CA THR A 144 9.28 9.97 1.32
C THR A 144 9.24 10.51 2.74
N PHE A 145 9.51 9.68 3.75
CA PHE A 145 9.40 10.19 5.12
C PHE A 145 10.38 9.54 6.10
N ARG A 146 11.03 10.42 6.88
CA ARG A 146 11.66 10.08 8.16
C ARG A 146 11.18 10.99 9.30
N GLN A 147 11.02 12.29 9.03
CA GLN A 147 10.55 13.32 9.99
C GLN A 147 9.77 14.45 9.31
N VAL A 148 10.21 14.86 8.12
CA VAL A 148 9.54 15.82 7.21
C VAL A 148 9.42 15.11 5.86
N ASP A 149 8.29 15.29 5.19
CA ASP A 149 8.00 14.62 3.92
C ASP A 149 8.12 15.60 2.76
N PRO A 150 9.12 15.43 1.88
CA PRO A 150 9.05 16.02 0.56
C PRO A 150 8.11 15.20 -0.34
N LEU A 151 7.02 15.83 -0.78
CA LEU A 151 6.34 15.42 -2.01
C LEU A 151 7.21 15.82 -3.21
N TYR A 152 7.89 14.85 -3.82
CA TYR A 152 8.61 15.02 -5.07
C TYR A 152 7.67 14.93 -6.26
N THR A 153 7.91 15.79 -7.24
CA THR A 153 7.32 15.71 -8.58
C THR A 153 8.41 15.34 -9.59
N LEU A 154 8.11 14.36 -10.42
CA LEU A 154 9.04 13.74 -11.37
C LEU A 154 8.52 13.95 -12.79
N ASP A 155 9.36 14.49 -13.66
CA ASP A 155 9.11 14.53 -15.10
C ASP A 155 9.60 13.23 -15.74
N LEU A 156 8.66 12.47 -16.28
CA LEU A 156 8.88 11.16 -16.89
C LEU A 156 8.49 11.17 -18.39
N ARG A 157 8.38 12.36 -19.00
CA ARG A 157 8.05 12.52 -20.44
C ARG A 157 9.11 11.94 -21.36
N ASP A 158 10.37 12.06 -20.97
CA ASP A 158 11.49 11.39 -21.63
C ASP A 158 11.87 10.14 -20.81
N PRO A 159 11.49 8.93 -21.25
CA PRO A 159 11.80 7.69 -20.56
C PRO A 159 13.30 7.44 -20.34
N ALA A 160 14.16 8.02 -21.18
CA ALA A 160 15.62 7.85 -21.09
C ALA A 160 16.27 8.88 -20.15
N ALA A 161 15.57 9.96 -19.80
CA ALA A 161 16.07 11.03 -18.95
C ALA A 161 15.02 11.50 -17.91
N PRO A 162 14.48 10.59 -17.08
CA PRO A 162 13.58 11.00 -15.99
C PRO A 162 14.32 11.90 -15.00
N LYS A 163 13.61 12.87 -14.42
CA LYS A 163 14.22 13.84 -13.50
C LYS A 163 13.24 14.35 -12.45
N VAL A 164 13.78 14.78 -11.31
CA VAL A 164 13.02 15.55 -10.33
C VAL A 164 12.80 16.95 -10.88
N THR A 165 11.56 17.43 -10.88
CA THR A 165 11.21 18.80 -11.31
C THR A 165 10.81 19.72 -10.17
N GLY A 166 10.28 19.17 -9.08
CA GLY A 166 9.85 19.95 -7.93
C GLY A 166 9.86 19.13 -6.66
N GLU A 167 9.82 19.86 -5.54
CA GLU A 167 9.83 19.30 -4.20
C GLU A 167 8.98 20.22 -3.30
N LEU A 168 8.01 19.63 -2.60
CA LEU A 168 7.19 20.34 -1.63
C LEU A 168 7.38 19.70 -0.25
N LYS A 169 8.08 20.39 0.64
CA LYS A 169 8.24 19.96 2.04
C LYS A 169 7.01 20.29 2.85
N ILE A 170 6.43 19.28 3.49
CA ILE A 170 5.32 19.42 4.44
C ILE A 170 5.64 18.66 5.73
N THR A 171 5.03 19.10 6.83
CA THR A 171 4.98 18.30 8.06
C THR A 171 4.05 17.11 7.85
N GLY A 172 4.31 16.04 8.59
CA GLY A 172 3.60 14.79 8.39
C GLY A 172 4.00 14.08 7.10
N TYR A 173 3.15 13.18 6.64
CA TYR A 173 3.28 12.52 5.33
C TYR A 173 1.94 12.15 4.71
N SER A 174 1.92 11.96 3.39
CA SER A 174 0.78 11.33 2.69
C SER A 174 1.02 9.83 2.51
N ALA A 175 0.19 8.98 3.11
CA ALA A 175 0.24 7.52 2.92
C ALA A 175 -0.48 7.09 1.64
N TYR A 176 -1.47 7.87 1.20
CA TYR A 176 -2.22 7.64 -0.02
C TYR A 176 -2.39 8.94 -0.81
N LEU A 177 -2.18 8.85 -2.12
CA LEU A 177 -2.35 9.95 -3.06
C LEU A 177 -3.45 9.61 -4.07
N HIS A 178 -4.43 10.51 -4.18
CA HIS A 178 -5.58 10.38 -5.07
C HIS A 178 -5.61 11.52 -6.10
N PRO A 179 -5.57 11.21 -7.42
CA PRO A 179 -5.78 12.21 -8.47
C PRO A 179 -7.18 12.81 -8.37
N ALA A 180 -7.29 14.15 -8.28
CA ALA A 180 -8.58 14.84 -8.15
C ALA A 180 -8.98 15.64 -9.41
N GLY A 181 -8.30 15.41 -10.54
CA GLY A 181 -8.54 16.12 -11.81
C GLY A 181 -7.84 17.49 -11.86
N GLU A 182 -7.72 18.08 -13.06
CA GLU A 182 -7.25 19.47 -13.29
C GLU A 182 -5.96 19.89 -12.53
N GLY A 183 -4.97 18.99 -12.44
CA GLY A 183 -3.74 19.28 -11.70
C GLY A 183 -3.96 19.38 -10.19
N ARG A 184 -4.95 18.66 -9.65
CA ARG A 184 -5.22 18.50 -8.21
C ARG A 184 -4.84 17.11 -7.76
N LEU A 185 -4.29 17.06 -6.55
CA LEU A 185 -3.92 15.83 -5.87
C LEU A 185 -4.41 15.89 -4.42
N ILE A 186 -5.09 14.85 -3.96
CA ILE A 186 -5.50 14.70 -2.57
C ILE A 186 -4.52 13.76 -1.89
N GLY A 187 -3.94 14.19 -0.78
CA GLY A 187 -3.14 13.34 0.11
C GLY A 187 -3.90 12.99 1.37
N ILE A 188 -3.89 11.70 1.73
CA ILE A 188 -4.40 11.18 3.00
C ILE A 188 -3.22 10.54 3.72
N GLY A 189 -3.00 10.91 4.98
CA GLY A 189 -1.90 10.39 5.79
C GLY A 189 -1.95 10.95 7.19
N GLN A 190 -0.79 11.25 7.75
CA GLN A 190 -0.65 11.65 9.15
C GLN A 190 0.08 12.98 9.23
N GLU A 191 -0.38 13.88 10.11
CA GLU A 191 0.43 15.01 10.57
C GLU A 191 1.50 14.48 11.54
N ALA A 192 2.67 15.12 11.57
CA ALA A 192 3.76 14.72 12.47
C ALA A 192 4.46 15.92 13.11
N GLY A 193 4.85 15.76 14.38
CA GLY A 193 5.68 16.75 15.05
C GLY A 193 7.14 16.69 14.60
N GLU A 194 7.97 17.64 15.06
CA GLU A 194 9.40 17.76 14.68
C GLU A 194 10.25 16.50 14.94
N GLN A 195 9.80 15.64 15.86
CA GLN A 195 10.47 14.38 16.20
C GLN A 195 9.98 13.19 15.33
N GLY A 196 9.12 13.43 14.34
CA GLY A 196 8.53 12.41 13.46
C GLY A 196 7.37 11.63 14.08
N ARG A 197 6.92 11.99 15.29
CA ARG A 197 5.77 11.34 15.94
C ARG A 197 4.47 11.77 15.27
N THR A 198 3.68 10.79 14.82
CA THR A 198 2.36 11.02 14.24
C THR A 198 1.41 11.61 15.28
N LEU A 199 0.62 12.60 14.85
CA LEU A 199 -0.28 13.37 15.70
C LEU A 199 -1.75 13.18 15.34
N GLY A 200 -2.05 12.57 14.19
CA GLY A 200 -3.40 12.28 13.74
C GLY A 200 -3.58 12.42 12.23
N THR A 201 -4.74 11.97 11.74
CA THR A 201 -5.08 11.95 10.31
C THR A 201 -5.02 13.35 9.71
N GLN A 202 -4.40 13.45 8.54
CA GLN A 202 -4.31 14.64 7.72
C GLN A 202 -4.90 14.38 6.34
N VAL A 203 -5.68 15.34 5.85
CA VAL A 203 -6.20 15.39 4.48
C VAL A 203 -5.69 16.68 3.85
N SER A 204 -4.92 16.58 2.78
CA SER A 204 -4.33 17.73 2.09
C SER A 204 -4.80 17.79 0.64
N LEU A 205 -5.10 18.99 0.17
CA LEU A 205 -5.31 19.28 -1.24
C LEU A 205 -4.08 19.99 -1.79
N PHE A 206 -3.51 19.46 -2.87
CA PHE A 206 -2.36 20.03 -3.55
C PHE A 206 -2.73 20.51 -4.95
N ASP A 207 -2.11 21.62 -5.35
CA ASP A 207 -2.01 22.04 -6.73
C ASP A 207 -0.68 21.55 -7.29
N VAL A 208 -0.80 20.71 -8.31
CA VAL A 208 0.29 20.05 -9.05
C VAL A 208 0.16 20.30 -10.55
N SER A 209 -0.56 21.36 -10.94
CA SER A 209 -0.73 21.76 -12.33
C SER A 209 0.60 22.14 -12.99
N ASP A 210 1.51 22.75 -12.23
CA ASP A 210 2.92 22.91 -12.58
C ASP A 210 3.78 21.92 -11.77
N PRO A 211 4.30 20.85 -12.39
CA PRO A 211 5.19 19.90 -11.72
C PRO A 211 6.49 20.52 -11.20
N ALA A 212 6.90 21.71 -11.63
CA ALA A 212 8.07 22.38 -11.10
C ALA A 212 7.77 23.17 -9.81
N ALA A 213 6.50 23.46 -9.53
CA ALA A 213 6.07 24.28 -8.40
C ALA A 213 4.84 23.71 -7.66
N PRO A 214 4.91 22.46 -7.15
CA PRO A 214 3.81 21.90 -6.36
C PRO A 214 3.56 22.71 -5.09
N ARG A 215 2.28 22.92 -4.73
CA ARG A 215 1.89 23.66 -3.52
C ARG A 215 0.70 23.03 -2.81
N ARG A 216 0.67 23.13 -1.47
CA ARG A 216 -0.51 22.72 -0.67
C ARG A 216 -1.51 23.88 -0.64
N LEU A 217 -2.73 23.62 -1.11
CA LEU A 217 -3.83 24.59 -1.14
C LEU A 217 -4.57 24.66 0.18
N SER A 218 -4.85 23.49 0.75
CA SER A 218 -5.69 23.36 1.93
C SER A 218 -5.32 22.10 2.69
N GLN A 219 -5.60 22.11 3.99
CA GLN A 219 -5.33 21.01 4.90
C GLN A 219 -6.46 20.94 5.93
N LEU A 220 -6.90 19.71 6.20
CA LEU A 220 -7.67 19.36 7.38
C LEU A 220 -6.83 18.40 8.22
N PHE A 221 -6.76 18.68 9.53
CA PHE A 221 -6.04 17.86 10.48
C PHE A 221 -6.98 17.44 11.61
N GLN A 222 -7.08 16.13 11.83
CA GLN A 222 -7.81 15.55 12.93
C GLN A 222 -6.81 14.95 13.93
N LYS A 223 -6.60 15.65 15.05
CA LYS A 223 -5.73 15.18 16.13
C LYS A 223 -6.18 13.82 16.69
N ASP A 224 -5.20 13.01 17.10
CA ASP A 224 -5.37 11.75 17.82
C ASP A 224 -6.29 10.76 17.09
N SER A 225 -6.11 10.67 15.77
CA SER A 225 -6.93 9.83 14.88
C SER A 225 -6.10 9.06 13.86
N GLY A 226 -6.63 7.96 13.36
CA GLY A 226 -6.11 7.23 12.20
C GLY A 226 -7.19 7.01 11.14
N SER A 227 -6.77 6.73 9.90
CA SER A 227 -7.68 6.41 8.82
C SER A 227 -7.29 5.12 8.12
N GLY A 228 -8.27 4.24 7.91
CA GLY A 228 -8.08 3.06 7.06
C GLY A 228 -7.67 3.38 5.62
N ALA A 229 -7.97 4.59 5.14
CA ALA A 229 -7.61 5.05 3.80
C ALA A 229 -6.08 5.18 3.58
N GLU A 230 -5.30 5.20 4.66
CA GLU A 230 -3.83 5.25 4.59
C GLU A 230 -3.21 3.97 4.02
N TRP A 231 -3.88 2.82 4.19
CA TRP A 231 -3.39 1.52 3.71
C TRP A 231 -4.41 0.73 2.87
N ASP A 232 -5.70 1.09 2.94
CA ASP A 232 -6.77 0.55 2.09
C ASP A 232 -7.41 1.68 1.25
N PRO A 233 -6.92 1.89 0.02
CA PRO A 233 -7.44 2.92 -0.89
C PRO A 233 -8.94 2.79 -1.20
N HIS A 234 -9.52 1.59 -1.09
CA HIS A 234 -10.96 1.37 -1.30
C HIS A 234 -11.81 1.88 -0.15
N ALA A 235 -11.20 2.26 0.97
CA ALA A 235 -11.88 2.87 2.09
C ALA A 235 -12.20 4.35 1.83
N PHE A 236 -11.42 5.01 0.95
CA PHE A 236 -11.65 6.38 0.53
C PHE A 236 -12.62 6.49 -0.64
N LEU A 237 -13.64 7.34 -0.48
CA LEU A 237 -14.48 7.80 -1.58
C LEU A 237 -14.10 9.22 -1.97
N TYR A 238 -13.95 9.46 -3.27
CA TYR A 238 -14.01 10.78 -3.87
C TYR A 238 -15.07 10.77 -4.97
N TRP A 239 -16.02 11.69 -4.87
CA TRP A 239 -17.12 11.86 -5.82
C TRP A 239 -16.95 13.20 -6.57
N PRO A 240 -16.34 13.19 -7.76
CA PRO A 240 -15.93 14.41 -8.46
C PRO A 240 -17.08 15.38 -8.74
N LYS A 241 -18.30 14.86 -8.94
CA LYS A 241 -19.48 15.68 -9.29
C LYS A 241 -19.79 16.77 -8.27
N THR A 242 -19.52 16.52 -6.99
CA THR A 242 -19.81 17.46 -5.89
C THR A 242 -18.58 17.76 -5.04
N GLY A 243 -17.43 17.15 -5.34
CA GLY A 243 -16.26 17.16 -4.49
C GLY A 243 -16.46 16.40 -3.16
N LEU A 244 -17.53 15.62 -3.01
CA LEU A 244 -17.77 14.86 -1.78
C LEU A 244 -16.66 13.82 -1.60
N SER A 245 -16.03 13.85 -0.43
CA SER A 245 -15.04 12.87 0.00
C SER A 245 -15.48 12.24 1.30
N VAL A 246 -15.33 10.92 1.43
CA VAL A 246 -15.65 10.20 2.67
C VAL A 246 -14.43 9.41 3.09
N ILE A 247 -13.96 9.68 4.30
CA ILE A 247 -12.71 9.15 4.85
C ILE A 247 -13.03 8.47 6.18
N PRO A 248 -12.85 7.14 6.29
CA PRO A 248 -12.94 6.45 7.57
C PRO A 248 -12.01 7.07 8.60
N LEU A 249 -12.49 7.25 9.81
CA LEU A 249 -11.75 7.90 10.87
C LEU A 249 -11.97 7.14 12.17
N THR A 250 -10.89 6.78 12.84
CA THR A 250 -10.89 6.11 14.13
C THR A 250 -10.09 6.97 15.11
N THR A 251 -10.65 7.19 16.29
CA THR A 251 -9.95 7.78 17.45
C THR A 251 -9.88 6.73 18.55
N GLN A 252 -9.32 7.10 19.70
CA GLN A 252 -9.29 6.21 20.87
C GLN A 252 -10.70 5.80 21.34
N ASP A 253 -11.67 6.71 21.24
CA ASP A 253 -12.99 6.55 21.85
C ASP A 253 -14.11 6.33 20.82
N ASP A 254 -13.85 6.56 19.53
CA ASP A 254 -14.89 6.58 18.50
C ASP A 254 -14.39 6.06 17.14
N SER A 255 -15.32 5.67 16.28
CA SER A 255 -15.05 5.25 14.90
C SER A 255 -16.20 5.61 13.97
N GLY A 256 -15.88 6.11 12.79
CA GLY A 256 -16.89 6.51 11.81
C GLY A 256 -16.26 6.89 10.49
N ALA A 257 -16.88 7.84 9.80
CA ALA A 257 -16.30 8.46 8.62
C ALA A 257 -16.52 9.97 8.65
N LEU A 258 -15.50 10.69 8.20
CA LEU A 258 -15.55 12.12 7.98
C LEU A 258 -16.01 12.38 6.54
N ALA A 259 -17.12 13.11 6.39
CA ALA A 259 -17.57 13.61 5.10
C ALA A 259 -17.02 15.01 4.88
N LEU A 260 -16.36 15.20 3.75
CA LEU A 260 -15.68 16.42 3.35
C LEU A 260 -16.20 16.89 2.00
N ARG A 261 -16.14 18.20 1.75
CA ARG A 261 -16.12 18.74 0.39
C ARG A 261 -14.69 19.13 0.06
N ILE A 262 -14.15 18.56 -1.00
CA ILE A 262 -12.83 18.86 -1.55
C ILE A 262 -13.00 19.38 -2.97
N ASP A 263 -12.81 20.69 -3.12
CA ASP A 263 -12.90 21.43 -4.38
C ASP A 263 -11.80 22.51 -4.44
N ASP A 264 -11.86 23.41 -5.44
CA ASP A 264 -10.88 24.48 -5.59
C ASP A 264 -10.86 25.49 -4.42
N ALA A 265 -11.92 25.58 -3.62
CA ALA A 265 -11.93 26.42 -2.43
C ALA A 265 -11.16 25.77 -1.27
N GLY A 266 -10.93 24.45 -1.32
CA GLY A 266 -10.12 23.72 -0.34
C GLY A 266 -10.84 22.50 0.24
N VAL A 267 -10.42 22.10 1.44
CA VAL A 267 -10.99 20.99 2.21
C VAL A 267 -11.92 21.54 3.28
N THR A 268 -13.21 21.22 3.20
CA THR A 268 -14.24 21.65 4.15
C THR A 268 -14.93 20.44 4.80
N GLU A 269 -15.08 20.43 6.12
CA GLU A 269 -15.87 19.40 6.82
C GLU A 269 -17.38 19.62 6.58
N LEU A 270 -18.06 18.58 6.10
CA LEU A 270 -19.52 18.57 5.92
C LEU A 270 -20.22 17.93 7.11
N GLY A 271 -19.60 16.92 7.72
CA GLY A 271 -20.15 16.23 8.88
C GLY A 271 -19.50 14.88 9.11
N ARG A 272 -20.08 14.12 10.05
CA ARG A 272 -19.59 12.79 10.44
C ARG A 272 -20.69 11.76 10.29
N ILE A 273 -20.29 10.59 9.84
CA ILE A 273 -21.17 9.43 9.69
C ILE A 273 -20.76 8.41 10.73
N SER A 274 -21.72 8.04 11.57
CA SER A 274 -21.57 7.02 12.60
C SER A 274 -22.68 5.99 12.39
N HIS A 275 -22.32 4.71 12.37
CA HIS A 275 -23.29 3.61 12.36
C HIS A 275 -24.01 3.47 13.73
N PRO A 276 -24.95 2.56 13.94
CA PRO A 276 -25.46 2.28 15.28
C PRO A 276 -24.37 1.66 16.17
N ALA A 277 -24.19 2.19 17.38
CA ALA A 277 -23.30 1.61 18.38
C ALA A 277 -23.71 0.16 18.70
N GLN A 278 -22.73 -0.70 18.91
CA GLN A 278 -22.93 -2.12 19.23
C GLN A 278 -22.58 -2.40 20.69
N GLU A 279 -23.19 -3.45 21.22
CA GLU A 279 -22.91 -3.97 22.55
C GLU A 279 -22.31 -5.38 22.44
N GLN A 280 -21.14 -5.56 23.05
CA GLN A 280 -20.49 -6.86 23.18
C GLN A 280 -20.15 -7.11 24.66
N GLY A 281 -21.06 -7.78 25.36
CA GLY A 281 -20.96 -7.97 26.80
C GLY A 281 -21.05 -6.64 27.56
N ARG A 282 -19.96 -6.20 28.19
CA ARG A 282 -19.90 -4.90 28.91
C ARG A 282 -19.27 -3.79 28.07
N LEU A 283 -18.83 -4.08 26.85
CA LEU A 283 -18.21 -3.11 25.96
C LEU A 283 -19.26 -2.55 25.01
N ARG A 284 -19.35 -1.22 24.96
CA ARG A 284 -20.10 -0.48 23.94
C ARG A 284 -19.08 0.12 22.99
N TYR A 285 -19.22 -0.12 21.69
CA TYR A 285 -18.30 0.39 20.70
C TYR A 285 -19.03 0.87 19.45
N GLN A 286 -18.35 1.73 18.71
CA GLN A 286 -18.83 2.28 17.46
C GLN A 286 -18.20 1.50 16.29
N PRO A 287 -18.97 0.92 15.35
CA PRO A 287 -18.41 0.16 14.24
C PRO A 287 -17.59 1.06 13.30
N GLY A 288 -16.36 0.64 12.99
CA GLY A 288 -15.55 1.30 11.97
C GLY A 288 -16.15 1.14 10.58
N ILE A 289 -16.37 2.27 9.89
CA ILE A 289 -16.81 2.29 8.51
C ILE A 289 -15.62 1.89 7.62
N GLN A 290 -15.84 0.93 6.73
CA GLN A 290 -14.80 0.36 5.87
C GLN A 290 -14.99 0.74 4.40
N ARG A 291 -16.23 0.92 3.94
CA ARG A 291 -16.51 1.32 2.55
C ARG A 291 -17.50 2.46 2.53
N SER A 292 -17.38 3.30 1.51
CA SER A 292 -18.35 4.32 1.18
C SER A 292 -18.55 4.36 -0.34
N LEU A 293 -19.78 4.58 -0.77
CA LEU A 293 -20.13 4.67 -2.18
C LEU A 293 -21.38 5.54 -2.39
N VAL A 294 -21.45 6.19 -3.54
CA VAL A 294 -22.65 6.92 -3.97
C VAL A 294 -23.48 6.01 -4.87
N ILE A 295 -24.76 5.80 -4.52
CA ILE A 295 -25.72 5.08 -5.35
C ILE A 295 -26.95 5.97 -5.53
N GLY A 296 -27.21 6.42 -6.76
CA GLY A 296 -28.27 7.40 -7.02
C GLY A 296 -27.98 8.70 -6.28
N ASP A 297 -28.96 9.13 -5.46
CA ASP A 297 -28.88 10.36 -4.66
C ASP A 297 -28.57 10.07 -3.18
N ALA A 298 -28.06 8.86 -2.87
CA ALA A 298 -27.74 8.44 -1.51
C ALA A 298 -26.27 8.08 -1.34
N LEU A 299 -25.75 8.40 -0.15
CA LEU A 299 -24.46 7.94 0.34
C LEU A 299 -24.65 6.65 1.14
N TRP A 300 -23.97 5.59 0.72
CA TRP A 300 -23.93 4.32 1.42
C TRP A 300 -22.62 4.17 2.15
N THR A 301 -22.69 3.76 3.42
CA THR A 301 -21.51 3.39 4.21
C THR A 301 -21.66 1.98 4.76
N LEU A 302 -20.57 1.22 4.75
CA LEU A 302 -20.56 -0.19 5.17
C LEU A 302 -19.57 -0.41 6.30
N SER A 303 -20.00 -1.12 7.33
CA SER A 303 -19.16 -1.68 8.39
C SER A 303 -19.43 -3.18 8.53
N PRO A 304 -18.63 -3.92 9.33
CA PRO A 304 -18.90 -5.34 9.59
C PRO A 304 -20.28 -5.64 10.20
N GLU A 305 -20.96 -4.62 10.74
CA GLU A 305 -22.23 -4.76 11.46
C GLU A 305 -23.44 -4.45 10.57
N GLY A 306 -23.24 -3.75 9.45
CA GLY A 306 -24.33 -3.36 8.57
C GLY A 306 -23.97 -2.26 7.57
N ALA A 307 -24.95 -1.96 6.73
CA ALA A 307 -24.92 -0.83 5.81
C ALA A 307 -25.84 0.29 6.32
N GLN A 308 -25.37 1.53 6.22
CA GLN A 308 -26.16 2.72 6.47
C GLN A 308 -26.38 3.48 5.16
N VAL A 309 -27.58 4.02 5.00
CA VAL A 309 -27.95 4.92 3.92
C VAL A 309 -28.14 6.32 4.51
N ASN A 310 -27.48 7.29 3.90
CA ASN A 310 -27.57 8.70 4.27
C ASN A 310 -27.98 9.51 3.03
N ASP A 311 -28.76 10.57 3.22
CA ASP A 311 -28.99 11.57 2.19
C ASP A 311 -27.62 12.15 1.75
N LEU A 312 -27.38 12.24 0.44
CA LEU A 312 -26.07 12.62 -0.08
C LEU A 312 -25.67 14.08 0.25
N THR A 313 -26.65 14.94 0.50
CA THR A 313 -26.46 16.38 0.71
C THR A 313 -26.45 16.73 2.19
N THR A 314 -27.45 16.28 2.94
CA THR A 314 -27.61 16.60 4.37
C THR A 314 -26.85 15.65 5.27
N LEU A 315 -26.46 14.48 4.76
CA LEU A 315 -25.87 13.36 5.51
C LEU A 315 -26.81 12.79 6.57
N GLU A 316 -28.09 13.17 6.58
CA GLU A 316 -29.07 12.60 7.50
C GLU A 316 -29.25 11.11 7.23
N ARG A 317 -29.31 10.30 8.29
CA ARG A 317 -29.50 8.86 8.16
C ARG A 317 -30.92 8.54 7.72
N GLU A 318 -31.06 7.90 6.58
CA GLU A 318 -32.33 7.43 6.02
C GLU A 318 -32.65 6.00 6.46
N ALA A 319 -31.64 5.12 6.47
CA ALA A 319 -31.83 3.71 6.81
C ALA A 319 -30.59 3.06 7.44
N TRP A 320 -30.83 2.02 8.24
CA TRP A 320 -29.82 1.08 8.73
C TRP A 320 -30.24 -0.34 8.36
N ILE A 321 -29.31 -1.09 7.76
CA ILE A 321 -29.50 -2.47 7.30
C ILE A 321 -28.45 -3.33 8.02
N PRO A 322 -28.82 -4.06 9.08
CA PRO A 322 -27.87 -4.92 9.79
C PRO A 322 -27.46 -6.11 8.92
N LEU A 323 -26.20 -6.54 9.04
CA LEU A 323 -25.69 -7.76 8.40
C LEU A 323 -25.78 -9.00 9.29
N ARG A 324 -26.24 -8.84 10.53
CA ARG A 324 -26.48 -9.90 11.51
C ARG A 324 -27.83 -9.73 12.18
#